data_AF-A0A3D3CVY8-F1
#
_entry.id   AF-A0A3D3CVY8-F1
#
_cell.length_a   1.000
_cell.length_b   1.000
_cell.length_c   1.000
_cell.angle_alpha   90.00
_cell.angle_beta   90.00
_cell.angle_gamma   90.00
#
_symmetry.space_group_name_H-M   'P 1'
#
loop_
_entity.id
_entity.type
_entity.pdbx_description
1 polymer ?
#
loop_
_entity_poly.entity_id
_entity_poly.type
_entity_poly.pdbx_seq_one_letter_code
_entity_poly.pdbx_strand_id
1 'polypeptide(L)'
;DNDAAYNTIMTQFAYGSANRPGVYYDEENRRHLNSIRMAHSQLAFSLADAGKKDSAQKILEHFDKNVIESNFPYGMTSNRGNQQDAISTDFLQACYVAGDFTLAKKVESSLKKDLQQQMRYYKSLGDESSDDQLATNAYMILQGKGGNLSDRQMQFTQDIFTSYRMLMQIDQMDKQFSPKPAVDTKLK
;
A
#
# COMPACT_ATOMS: atom_id res chain seq x y z
N ASP A 1 -0.32 8.58 23.36
CA ASP A 1 1.04 8.61 23.93
C ASP A 1 1.93 7.71 23.08
N ASN A 2 2.91 8.29 22.38
CA ASN A 2 3.76 7.56 21.45
C ASN A 2 4.69 6.58 22.15
N ASP A 3 5.09 6.85 23.39
CA ASP A 3 6.05 5.99 24.09
C ASP A 3 5.35 4.72 24.60
N ALA A 4 4.15 4.85 25.16
CA ALA A 4 3.33 3.70 25.55
C ALA A 4 2.94 2.83 24.34
N ALA A 5 2.54 3.45 23.22
CA ALA A 5 2.18 2.73 22.01
C ALA A 5 3.40 2.02 21.40
N TYR A 6 4.57 2.67 21.37
CA TYR A 6 5.82 2.07 20.89
C TYR A 6 6.21 0.86 21.71
N ASN A 7 6.22 0.99 23.05
CA ASN A 7 6.53 -0.13 23.94
C ASN A 7 5.57 -1.30 23.74
N THR A 8 4.27 -1.02 23.55
CA THR A 8 3.26 -2.06 23.33
C THR A 8 3.51 -2.81 22.03
N ILE A 9 3.69 -2.11 20.91
CA ILE A 9 3.95 -2.76 19.62
C ILE A 9 5.25 -3.56 19.65
N MET A 10 6.32 -3.00 20.21
CA MET A 10 7.65 -3.64 20.18
C MET A 10 7.78 -4.85 21.12
N THR A 11 6.87 -5.03 22.09
CA THR A 11 7.03 -6.07 23.12
C THR A 11 5.83 -6.98 23.33
N GLN A 12 4.62 -6.55 22.97
CA GLN A 12 3.37 -7.27 23.28
C GLN A 12 2.66 -7.82 22.04
N PHE A 13 2.94 -7.29 20.84
CA PHE A 13 2.26 -7.74 19.64
C PHE A 13 2.70 -9.15 19.23
N ALA A 14 1.75 -9.94 18.74
CA ALA A 14 1.98 -11.27 18.20
C ALA A 14 1.55 -11.31 16.73
N TYR A 15 2.35 -11.97 15.90
CA TYR A 15 2.21 -11.94 14.44
C TYR A 15 1.78 -13.28 13.84
N GLY A 16 1.20 -14.19 14.64
CA GLY A 16 0.58 -15.41 14.13
C GLY A 16 1.52 -16.34 13.36
N SER A 17 2.81 -16.41 13.74
CA SER A 17 3.87 -17.15 13.01
C SER A 17 4.14 -16.65 11.58
N ALA A 18 3.81 -15.39 11.27
CA ALA A 18 3.99 -14.83 9.93
C ALA A 18 5.45 -14.70 9.51
N ASN A 19 6.39 -14.93 10.41
CA ASN A 19 7.82 -15.01 10.12
C ASN A 19 8.30 -16.40 9.66
N ARG A 20 7.46 -17.45 9.75
CA ARG A 20 7.84 -18.82 9.35
C ARG A 20 7.43 -19.08 7.90
N PRO A 21 8.35 -19.35 6.96
CA PRO A 21 8.00 -19.59 5.57
C PRO A 21 6.94 -20.69 5.38
N GLY A 22 5.99 -20.44 4.47
CA GLY A 22 4.97 -21.42 4.07
C GLY A 22 3.70 -21.41 4.92
N VAL A 23 3.55 -20.45 5.84
CA VAL A 23 2.31 -20.28 6.61
C VAL A 23 1.26 -19.60 5.74
N TYR A 24 0.11 -20.27 5.57
CA TYR A 24 -1.05 -19.73 4.88
C TYR A 24 -1.99 -19.01 5.85
N TYR A 25 -2.57 -17.89 5.40
CA TYR A 25 -3.59 -17.15 6.12
C TYR A 25 -4.88 -17.08 5.29
N ASP A 26 -5.97 -17.53 5.90
CA ASP A 26 -7.31 -17.34 5.35
C ASP A 26 -7.75 -15.86 5.40
N GLU A 27 -8.96 -15.56 4.93
CA GLU A 27 -9.48 -14.18 4.93
C GLU A 27 -9.41 -13.53 6.32
N GLU A 28 -9.81 -14.27 7.36
CA GLU A 28 -9.95 -13.67 8.67
C GLU A 28 -8.60 -13.41 9.34
N ASN A 29 -7.68 -14.37 9.26
CA ASN A 29 -6.34 -14.15 9.78
C ASN A 29 -5.58 -13.04 9.02
N ARG A 30 -5.82 -12.88 7.71
CA ARG A 30 -5.30 -11.73 6.95
C ARG A 30 -5.88 -10.40 7.43
N ARG A 31 -7.16 -10.35 7.82
CA ARG A 31 -7.76 -9.13 8.39
C ARG A 31 -7.08 -8.73 9.70
N HIS A 32 -6.75 -9.70 10.55
CA HIS A 32 -5.99 -9.42 11.78
C HIS A 32 -4.57 -8.91 11.49
N LEU A 33 -3.85 -9.55 10.56
CA LEU A 33 -2.51 -9.07 10.14
C LEU A 33 -2.56 -7.67 9.51
N ASN A 34 -3.59 -7.37 8.72
CA ASN A 34 -3.82 -6.02 8.19
C ASN A 34 -4.09 -4.99 9.31
N SER A 35 -4.81 -5.36 10.36
CA SER A 35 -5.03 -4.49 11.52
C SER A 35 -3.71 -4.19 12.25
N ILE A 36 -2.83 -5.19 12.36
CA ILE A 36 -1.49 -5.02 12.91
C ILE A 36 -0.64 -4.11 12.00
N ARG A 37 -0.62 -4.35 10.69
CA ARG A 37 0.09 -3.49 9.71
C ARG A 37 -0.36 -2.04 9.85
N MET A 38 -1.66 -1.79 9.93
CA MET A 38 -2.24 -0.46 10.09
C MET A 38 -1.80 0.22 11.40
N ALA A 39 -1.77 -0.53 12.52
CA ALA A 39 -1.30 0.01 13.80
C ALA A 39 0.18 0.44 13.75
N HIS A 40 1.02 -0.35 13.07
CA HIS A 40 2.42 0.02 12.81
C HIS A 40 2.52 1.29 11.96
N SER A 41 1.78 1.37 10.85
CA SER A 41 1.77 2.56 9.98
C SER A 41 1.35 3.82 10.74
N GLN A 42 0.25 3.77 11.49
CA GLN A 42 -0.29 4.90 12.23
C GLN A 42 0.69 5.41 13.30
N LEU A 43 1.33 4.51 14.03
CA LEU A 43 2.33 4.91 15.02
C LEU A 43 3.60 5.44 14.35
N ALA A 44 4.03 4.85 13.24
CA ALA A 44 5.18 5.36 12.47
C ALA A 44 4.94 6.78 11.97
N PHE A 45 3.73 7.10 11.47
CA PHE A 45 3.34 8.47 11.13
C PHE A 45 3.46 9.41 12.33
N SER A 46 2.85 9.06 13.46
CA SER A 46 2.90 9.90 14.66
C SER A 46 4.32 10.11 15.19
N LEU A 47 5.18 9.09 15.11
CA LEU A 47 6.59 9.19 15.47
C LEU A 47 7.36 10.09 14.50
N ALA A 48 7.13 9.96 13.20
CA ALA A 48 7.77 10.80 12.18
C ALA A 48 7.35 12.27 12.32
N ASP A 49 6.07 12.55 12.56
CA ASP A 49 5.54 13.90 12.82
C ASP A 49 6.13 14.52 14.09
N ALA A 50 6.39 13.70 15.11
CA ALA A 50 7.07 14.10 16.33
C ALA A 50 8.61 14.24 16.17
N GLY A 51 9.14 14.10 14.95
CA GLY A 51 10.58 14.16 14.65
C GLY A 51 11.36 12.91 15.06
N LYS A 52 10.71 11.87 15.60
CA LYS A 52 11.33 10.61 16.05
C LYS A 52 11.48 9.62 14.89
N LYS A 53 12.09 10.04 13.78
CA LYS A 53 12.20 9.23 12.54
C LYS A 53 12.87 7.88 12.76
N ASP A 54 13.95 7.80 13.52
CA ASP A 54 14.62 6.52 13.84
C ASP A 54 13.68 5.51 14.51
N SER A 55 12.76 6.00 15.36
CA SER A 55 11.77 5.13 16.02
C SER A 55 10.67 4.70 15.04
N ALA A 56 10.27 5.59 14.13
CA ALA A 56 9.34 5.27 13.05
C ALA A 56 9.92 4.19 12.11
N GLN A 57 11.19 4.29 11.73
CA GLN A 57 11.85 3.25 10.92
C GLN A 57 11.87 1.92 11.67
N LYS A 58 12.32 1.92 12.94
CA LYS A 58 12.38 0.70 13.76
C LYS A 58 11.05 -0.02 13.86
N ILE A 59 9.94 0.69 13.99
CA ILE A 59 8.63 0.04 14.12
C ILE A 59 8.15 -0.54 12.79
N LEU A 60 8.42 0.11 11.66
CA LEU A 60 8.09 -0.41 10.34
C LEU A 60 8.93 -1.65 10.02
N GLU A 61 10.24 -1.61 10.26
CA GLU A 61 11.11 -2.77 10.14
C GLU A 61 10.72 -3.91 11.07
N HIS A 62 10.22 -3.59 12.27
CA HIS A 62 9.74 -4.61 13.21
C HIS A 62 8.56 -5.39 12.63
N PHE A 63 7.64 -4.73 11.92
CA PHE A 63 6.58 -5.42 11.19
C PHE A 63 7.17 -6.33 10.10
N ASP A 64 8.03 -5.80 9.23
CA ASP A 64 8.60 -6.54 8.08
C ASP A 64 9.37 -7.79 8.51
N LYS A 65 10.10 -7.71 9.64
CA LYS A 65 10.85 -8.85 10.20
C LYS A 65 9.93 -9.94 10.78
N ASN A 66 8.77 -9.56 11.31
CA ASN A 66 7.84 -10.50 11.93
C ASN A 66 6.75 -11.02 10.98
N VAL A 67 6.57 -10.38 9.82
CA VAL A 67 5.56 -10.70 8.82
C VAL A 67 6.25 -10.73 7.46
N ILE A 68 6.75 -11.90 7.05
CA ILE A 68 7.50 -11.99 5.79
C ILE A 68 6.56 -11.90 4.59
N GLU A 69 7.02 -11.19 3.56
CA GLU A 69 6.27 -10.93 2.33
C GLU A 69 5.82 -12.23 1.62
N SER A 70 6.61 -13.31 1.71
CA SER A 70 6.25 -14.59 1.08
C SER A 70 5.00 -15.25 1.68
N ASN A 71 4.64 -14.92 2.93
CA ASN A 71 3.42 -15.40 3.57
C ASN A 71 2.29 -14.37 3.49
N PHE A 72 2.63 -13.09 3.59
CA PHE A 72 1.66 -12.00 3.63
C PHE A 72 2.18 -10.80 2.81
N PRO A 73 1.94 -10.81 1.49
CA PRO A 73 2.49 -9.81 0.60
C PRO A 73 1.93 -8.42 0.89
N TYR A 74 2.69 -7.39 0.48
CA TYR A 74 2.23 -6.01 0.59
C TYR A 74 1.21 -5.70 -0.50
N GLY A 75 1.47 -6.07 -1.76
CA GLY A 75 0.49 -6.02 -2.83
C GLY A 75 -0.41 -7.27 -2.83
N MET A 76 -1.72 -7.08 -2.69
CA MET A 76 -2.69 -8.17 -2.76
C MET A 76 -4.12 -7.67 -3.00
N THR A 77 -4.72 -8.16 -4.07
CA THR A 77 -6.17 -8.02 -4.32
C THR A 77 -7.01 -8.51 -3.14
N SER A 78 -8.04 -7.75 -2.77
CA SER A 78 -8.95 -8.10 -1.68
C SER A 78 -10.41 -7.71 -1.98
N ASN A 79 -11.36 -8.50 -1.47
CA ASN A 79 -12.80 -8.42 -1.74
C ASN A 79 -13.52 -7.17 -1.19
N ARG A 80 -12.81 -6.23 -0.57
CA ARG A 80 -13.36 -5.03 0.08
C ARG A 80 -12.75 -3.75 -0.52
N GLY A 81 -12.83 -3.60 -1.84
CA GLY A 81 -12.32 -2.41 -2.53
C GLY A 81 -10.82 -2.24 -2.38
N ASN A 82 -10.06 -3.32 -2.54
CA ASN A 82 -8.59 -3.35 -2.38
C ASN A 82 -8.08 -2.82 -1.02
N GLN A 83 -8.80 -3.12 0.06
CA GLN A 83 -8.44 -2.70 1.41
C GLN A 83 -7.01 -3.07 1.82
N GLN A 84 -6.52 -4.26 1.43
CA GLN A 84 -5.16 -4.67 1.76
C GLN A 84 -4.11 -3.77 1.08
N ASP A 85 -4.29 -3.48 -0.22
CA ASP A 85 -3.42 -2.55 -0.94
C ASP A 85 -3.51 -1.13 -0.36
N ALA A 86 -4.70 -0.70 0.08
CA ALA A 86 -4.86 0.59 0.75
C ALA A 86 -4.05 0.68 2.05
N ILE A 87 -4.13 -0.33 2.92
CA ILE A 87 -3.35 -0.40 4.17
C ILE A 87 -1.85 -0.47 3.87
N SER A 88 -1.45 -1.22 2.84
CA SER A 88 -0.07 -1.27 2.39
C SER A 88 0.41 0.06 1.79
N THR A 89 -0.47 0.82 1.13
CA THR A 89 -0.17 2.15 0.61
C THR A 89 0.05 3.13 1.76
N ASP A 90 -0.73 3.06 2.83
CA ASP A 90 -0.48 3.82 4.06
C ASP A 90 0.85 3.41 4.72
N PHE A 91 1.17 2.11 4.71
CA PHE A 91 2.46 1.61 5.20
C PHE A 91 3.64 2.13 4.36
N LEU A 92 3.50 2.14 3.03
CA LEU A 92 4.49 2.72 2.12
C LEU A 92 4.71 4.21 2.40
N GLN A 93 3.62 4.97 2.55
CA GLN A 93 3.72 6.38 2.89
C GLN A 93 4.41 6.58 4.25
N ALA A 94 4.13 5.73 5.25
CA ALA A 94 4.83 5.73 6.53
C ALA A 94 6.35 5.49 6.37
N CYS A 95 6.76 4.53 5.52
CA CYS A 95 8.17 4.32 5.18
C CYS A 95 8.81 5.58 4.59
N TYR A 96 8.14 6.24 3.63
CA TYR A 96 8.65 7.45 3.01
C TYR A 96 8.83 8.61 4.00
N VAL A 97 7.84 8.89 4.85
CA VAL A 97 7.95 9.99 5.84
C VAL A 97 8.98 9.70 6.93
N ALA A 98 9.13 8.42 7.31
CA ALA A 98 10.17 7.96 8.23
C ALA A 98 11.57 7.98 7.60
N GLY A 99 11.68 8.07 6.28
CA GLY A 99 12.94 8.04 5.53
C GLY A 99 13.52 6.63 5.36
N ASP A 100 12.73 5.57 5.56
CA ASP A 100 13.13 4.19 5.30
C ASP A 100 12.91 3.86 3.82
N PHE A 101 13.79 4.39 2.96
CA PHE A 101 13.69 4.20 1.51
C PHE A 101 13.95 2.76 1.06
N THR A 102 14.66 1.97 1.87
CA THR A 102 14.93 0.55 1.56
C THR A 102 13.64 -0.25 1.69
N LEU A 103 12.93 -0.11 2.82
CA LEU A 103 11.64 -0.76 3.01
C LEU A 103 10.57 -0.17 2.08
N ALA A 104 10.57 1.14 1.87
CA ALA A 104 9.65 1.79 0.92
C ALA A 104 9.74 1.13 -0.47
N LYS A 105 10.95 0.96 -1.02
CA LYS A 105 11.16 0.34 -2.34
C LYS A 105 10.62 -1.09 -2.41
N LYS A 106 10.76 -1.87 -1.32
CA LYS A 106 10.22 -3.24 -1.23
C LYS A 106 8.69 -3.22 -1.31
N VAL A 107 8.05 -2.42 -0.47
CA VAL A 107 6.58 -2.30 -0.38
C VAL A 107 6.00 -1.77 -1.69
N GLU A 108 6.62 -0.72 -2.25
CA GLU A 108 6.25 -0.09 -3.52
C GLU A 108 6.29 -1.10 -4.68
N SER A 109 7.37 -1.90 -4.77
CA SER A 109 7.52 -2.91 -5.83
C SER A 109 6.40 -3.97 -5.76
N SER A 110 6.04 -4.40 -4.55
CA SER A 110 4.97 -5.35 -4.29
C SER A 110 3.60 -4.77 -4.72
N LEU A 111 3.30 -3.54 -4.29
CA LEU A 111 2.07 -2.82 -4.62
C LEU A 111 1.92 -2.56 -6.11
N LYS A 112 2.94 -1.97 -6.76
CA LYS A 112 2.89 -1.68 -8.20
C LYS A 112 2.66 -2.94 -9.01
N LYS A 113 3.33 -4.05 -8.66
CA LYS A 113 3.14 -5.33 -9.34
C LYS A 113 1.69 -5.79 -9.27
N ASP A 114 1.08 -5.83 -8.09
CA ASP A 114 -0.29 -6.30 -7.89
C ASP A 114 -1.30 -5.36 -8.58
N LEU A 115 -1.23 -4.05 -8.30
CA LEU A 115 -2.17 -3.07 -8.85
C LEU A 115 -2.11 -2.99 -10.38
N GLN A 116 -0.92 -3.08 -10.98
CA GLN A 116 -0.79 -3.15 -12.44
C GLN A 116 -1.34 -4.46 -13.02
N GLN A 117 -1.21 -5.58 -12.30
CA GLN A 117 -1.83 -6.86 -12.70
C GLN A 117 -3.36 -6.75 -12.66
N GLN A 118 -3.91 -6.15 -11.61
CA GLN A 118 -5.34 -5.87 -11.50
C GLN A 118 -5.85 -5.01 -12.66
N MET A 119 -5.19 -3.88 -12.95
CA MET A 119 -5.59 -3.00 -14.05
C MET A 119 -5.54 -3.72 -15.40
N ARG A 120 -4.50 -4.53 -15.67
CA ARG A 120 -4.44 -5.36 -16.88
C ARG A 120 -5.59 -6.35 -16.96
N TYR A 121 -5.95 -6.99 -15.85
CA TYR A 121 -7.08 -7.91 -15.80
C TYR A 121 -8.40 -7.20 -16.10
N TYR A 122 -8.70 -6.09 -15.41
CA TYR A 122 -9.96 -5.38 -15.61
C TYR A 122 -10.11 -4.80 -17.03
N LYS A 123 -9.01 -4.36 -17.63
CA LYS A 123 -9.00 -3.95 -19.05
C LYS A 123 -9.35 -5.10 -19.99
N SER A 124 -8.85 -6.30 -19.71
CA SER A 124 -9.13 -7.49 -20.55
C SER A 124 -10.59 -7.94 -20.53
N LEU A 125 -11.41 -7.42 -19.61
CA LEU A 125 -12.82 -7.77 -19.46
C LEU A 125 -13.78 -6.93 -20.35
N GLY A 126 -13.28 -5.94 -21.07
CA GLY A 126 -14.08 -5.08 -21.93
C GLY A 126 -13.34 -4.64 -23.19
N ASP A 127 -13.86 -3.61 -23.83
CA ASP A 127 -13.25 -3.05 -25.03
C ASP A 127 -11.95 -2.31 -24.71
N GLU A 128 -11.12 -2.14 -25.75
CA GLU A 128 -9.84 -1.46 -25.63
C GLU A 128 -10.02 -0.03 -25.07
N SER A 129 -9.30 0.26 -24.00
CA SER A 129 -9.32 1.54 -23.29
C SER A 129 -7.97 1.81 -22.63
N SER A 130 -7.66 3.07 -22.35
CA SER A 130 -6.56 3.41 -21.45
C SER A 130 -6.96 3.14 -19.99
N ASP A 131 -5.97 2.99 -19.10
CA ASP A 131 -6.21 2.82 -17.66
C ASP A 131 -6.98 4.03 -17.09
N ASP A 132 -6.67 5.23 -17.59
CA ASP A 132 -7.34 6.48 -17.22
C ASP A 132 -8.81 6.53 -17.66
N GLN A 133 -9.10 6.11 -18.91
CA GLN A 133 -10.46 6.00 -19.41
C GLN A 133 -11.27 4.97 -18.60
N LEU A 134 -10.67 3.82 -18.33
CA LEU A 134 -11.31 2.76 -17.55
C LEU A 134 -11.65 3.25 -16.13
N ALA A 135 -10.70 3.90 -15.46
CA ALA A 135 -10.89 4.46 -14.13
C ALA A 135 -11.90 5.61 -14.10
N THR A 136 -11.91 6.46 -15.13
CA THR A 136 -12.87 7.55 -15.28
C THR A 136 -14.30 7.01 -15.42
N ASN A 137 -14.51 6.01 -16.27
CA ASN A 137 -15.82 5.36 -16.41
C ASN A 137 -16.28 4.71 -15.10
N ALA A 138 -15.38 4.02 -14.40
CA ALA A 138 -15.67 3.45 -13.10
C ALA A 138 -16.07 4.52 -12.07
N TYR A 139 -15.33 5.63 -12.00
CA TYR A 139 -15.66 6.75 -11.14
C TYR A 139 -17.04 7.35 -11.46
N MET A 140 -17.38 7.55 -12.73
CA MET A 140 -18.70 8.06 -13.11
C MET A 140 -19.85 7.15 -12.67
N ILE A 141 -19.67 5.82 -12.78
CA ILE A 141 -20.65 4.84 -12.29
C ILE A 141 -20.82 4.92 -10.77
N LEU A 142 -19.71 5.01 -10.01
CA LEU A 142 -19.76 5.19 -8.54
C LEU A 142 -20.46 6.49 -8.13
N GLN A 143 -20.42 7.51 -8.97
CA GLN A 143 -21.12 8.79 -8.77
C GLN A 143 -22.59 8.77 -9.25
N GLY A 144 -23.07 7.64 -9.76
CA GLY A 144 -24.41 7.53 -10.34
C GLY A 144 -24.60 8.26 -11.67
N LYS A 145 -23.51 8.63 -12.36
CA LYS A 145 -23.52 9.45 -13.59
C LYS A 145 -23.44 8.62 -14.89
N GLY A 146 -23.78 7.34 -14.84
CA GLY A 146 -23.55 6.39 -15.95
C GLY A 146 -22.06 6.20 -16.22
N GLY A 147 -21.70 5.31 -17.14
CA GLY A 147 -20.31 5.13 -17.57
C GLY A 147 -20.20 4.01 -18.59
N ASN A 148 -19.10 4.00 -19.33
CA ASN A 148 -18.89 3.02 -20.40
C ASN A 148 -18.00 1.87 -19.90
N LEU A 149 -18.57 1.01 -19.05
CA LEU A 149 -17.98 -0.27 -18.63
C LEU A 149 -18.79 -1.42 -19.21
N SER A 150 -18.13 -2.50 -19.63
CA SER A 150 -18.81 -3.74 -20.01
C SER A 150 -19.48 -4.40 -18.80
N ASP A 151 -20.44 -5.31 -19.05
CA ASP A 151 -21.10 -6.08 -17.97
C ASP A 151 -20.10 -6.82 -17.07
N ARG A 152 -18.99 -7.28 -17.64
CA ARG A 152 -17.92 -7.98 -16.90
C ARG A 152 -17.07 -7.01 -16.08
N GLN A 153 -16.90 -5.78 -16.53
CA GLN A 153 -16.16 -4.74 -15.81
C GLN A 153 -17.00 -4.13 -14.67
N MET A 154 -18.33 -4.07 -14.80
CA MET A 154 -19.21 -3.48 -13.79
C MET A 154 -19.05 -4.13 -12.41
N GLN A 155 -18.75 -5.43 -12.34
CA GLN A 155 -18.51 -6.14 -11.07
C GLN A 155 -17.26 -5.64 -10.33
N PHE A 156 -16.32 -5.04 -11.06
CA PHE A 156 -15.06 -4.52 -10.53
C PHE A 156 -15.02 -2.99 -10.50
N THR A 157 -16.16 -2.30 -10.61
CA THR A 157 -16.20 -0.83 -10.68
C THR A 157 -15.40 -0.17 -9.54
N GLN A 158 -15.57 -0.64 -8.30
CA GLN A 158 -14.83 -0.10 -7.16
C GLN A 158 -13.34 -0.46 -7.19
N ASP A 159 -12.99 -1.67 -7.61
CA ASP A 159 -11.61 -2.14 -7.66
C ASP A 159 -10.83 -1.43 -8.77
N ILE A 160 -11.43 -1.23 -9.94
CA ILE A 160 -10.88 -0.43 -11.04
C ILE A 160 -10.52 0.97 -10.55
N PHE A 161 -11.49 1.66 -9.92
CA PHE A 161 -11.29 3.02 -9.45
C PHE A 161 -10.19 3.09 -8.39
N THR A 162 -10.25 2.21 -7.39
CA THR A 162 -9.30 2.22 -6.26
C THR A 162 -7.90 1.82 -6.70
N SER A 163 -7.73 0.81 -7.56
CA SER A 163 -6.42 0.38 -8.05
C SER A 163 -5.71 1.47 -8.84
N TYR A 164 -6.43 2.13 -9.76
CA TYR A 164 -5.87 3.25 -10.50
C TYR A 164 -5.50 4.43 -9.58
N ARG A 165 -6.39 4.76 -8.63
CA ARG A 165 -6.15 5.87 -7.70
C ARG A 165 -4.92 5.62 -6.81
N MET A 166 -4.72 4.37 -6.36
CA MET A 166 -3.53 4.00 -5.59
C MET A 166 -2.26 4.03 -6.43
N LEU A 167 -2.29 3.57 -7.69
CA LEU A 167 -1.15 3.73 -8.60
C LEU A 167 -0.74 5.20 -8.75
N MET A 168 -1.72 6.09 -8.94
CA MET A 168 -1.46 7.53 -9.01
C MET A 168 -0.91 8.10 -7.70
N GLN A 169 -1.40 7.63 -6.55
CA GLN A 169 -0.88 8.02 -5.24
C GLN A 169 0.58 7.57 -5.07
N ILE A 170 0.92 6.34 -5.47
CA ILE A 170 2.30 5.83 -5.41
C ILE A 170 3.21 6.65 -6.31
N ASP A 171 2.81 6.92 -7.55
CA ASP A 171 3.60 7.74 -8.48
C ASP A 171 3.81 9.18 -7.98
N GLN A 172 2.84 9.73 -7.25
CA GLN A 172 2.98 11.04 -6.60
C GLN A 172 3.98 10.99 -5.43
N MET A 173 3.91 9.95 -4.59
CA MET A 173 4.88 9.74 -3.52
C MET A 173 6.29 9.60 -4.09
N ASP A 174 6.48 8.82 -5.15
CA ASP A 174 7.79 8.69 -5.78
C ASP A 174 8.33 10.03 -6.26
N LYS A 175 7.50 10.87 -6.89
CA LYS A 175 7.92 12.22 -7.32
C LYS A 175 8.28 13.12 -6.13
N GLN A 176 7.57 12.98 -5.01
CA GLN A 176 7.80 13.77 -3.81
C GLN A 176 9.06 13.36 -3.06
N PHE A 177 9.32 12.05 -2.96
CA PHE A 177 10.37 11.46 -2.13
C PHE A 177 11.58 10.95 -2.90
N SER A 178 11.54 10.92 -4.24
CA SER A 178 12.71 10.64 -5.06
C SER A 178 13.83 11.62 -4.73
N PRO A 179 15.08 11.16 -4.57
CA PRO A 179 16.21 12.06 -4.41
C PRO A 179 16.25 12.99 -5.63
N LYS A 180 16.13 14.31 -5.38
CA LYS A 180 16.34 15.29 -6.44
C LYS A 180 17.74 15.05 -7.02
N PRO A 181 17.91 15.09 -8.35
CA PRO A 181 19.24 15.02 -8.93
C PRO A 181 20.10 16.08 -8.25
N ALA A 182 21.31 15.70 -7.83
CA ALA A 182 22.25 16.63 -7.27
C ALA A 182 22.37 17.80 -8.24
N VAL A 183 21.99 19.00 -7.79
CA VAL A 183 22.27 20.22 -8.56
C VAL A 183 23.78 20.26 -8.63
N ASP A 184 24.32 20.02 -9.82
CA ASP A 184 25.74 20.13 -10.08
C ASP A 184 26.10 21.60 -9.90
N THR A 185 26.49 21.97 -8.67
CA THR A 185 27.02 23.30 -8.35
C THR A 185 28.46 23.38 -8.87
N LYS A 186 28.62 23.13 -10.17
CA LYS A 186 29.78 23.54 -10.94
C LYS A 186 29.25 24.40 -12.05
N LEU A 187 29.23 25.71 -11.83
CA LEU A 187 29.53 26.71 -12.85
C LEU A 187 29.50 28.13 -12.24
N LYS A 188 30.72 28.71 -12.27
CA LYS A 188 31.13 30.12 -12.14
C LYS A 188 31.37 30.67 -10.74
#